data_AF-A0A662HW57-F1
#
_entry.id   AF-A0A662HW57-F1
#
_cell.length_a   1.000
_cell.length_b   1.000
_cell.length_c   1.000
_cell.angle_alpha   90.00
_cell.angle_beta   90.00
_cell.angle_gamma   90.00
#
_symmetry.space_group_name_H-M   'P 1'
#
loop_
_entity.id
_entity.type
_entity.pdbx_description
1 polymer ?
#
loop_
_entity_poly.entity_id
_entity_poly.type
_entity_poly.pdbx_seq_one_letter_code
_entity_poly.pdbx_strand_id
1 'polypeptide(L)'
;VFEELLKQLNQYSGASSKDLVISTHACFRWKKHLIPAFNFYYLNHIRPDLYITVLENAQTIKARLEQGKWRGRLTLKDVLVWRDEETFITQMLAQYQRKPFYIISRNEPPSLLLKIIRDVEKPKLAGQPPKALRAYLSYPITHVIGNPEFFEEKERVKQALRQHGLVIYDPITIEEADVIMLAEEAKSQGKQTITVEADGGQVEINVEEVLEAADDIYDQIVARDYMLIDQSDMIIVYYPTTVVSPGVLNEINYGFTHNKDVYAIFPHRVSPFLKYYTTCIFKNVEELIEYLKE
;
A
#
# COMPACT_ATOMS: atom_id res chain seq x y z
N VAL A 1 -6.59 13.20 26.47
CA VAL A 1 -6.78 11.90 25.78
C VAL A 1 -5.63 10.93 26.10
N PHE A 2 -4.39 11.22 25.70
CA PHE A 2 -3.26 10.32 25.96
C PHE A 2 -3.00 10.02 27.45
N GLU A 3 -3.12 11.00 28.35
CA GLU A 3 -3.00 10.75 29.80
C GLU A 3 -4.04 9.74 30.32
N GLU A 4 -5.26 9.76 29.78
CA GLU A 4 -6.30 8.81 30.17
C GLU A 4 -6.03 7.42 29.59
N LEU A 5 -5.51 7.35 28.35
CA LEU A 5 -5.05 6.09 27.74
C LEU A 5 -3.96 5.43 28.59
N LEU A 6 -3.00 6.21 29.11
CA LEU A 6 -1.91 5.69 29.93
C LEU A 6 -2.41 5.03 31.23
N LYS A 7 -3.52 5.51 31.83
CA LYS A 7 -4.09 4.89 33.04
C LYS A 7 -4.63 3.49 32.80
N GLN A 8 -5.01 3.18 31.56
CA GLN A 8 -5.64 1.91 31.19
C GLN A 8 -4.71 0.99 30.38
N LEU A 9 -3.46 1.41 30.11
CA LEU A 9 -2.53 0.74 29.20
C LEU A 9 -2.27 -0.73 29.57
N ASN A 10 -2.22 -1.04 30.87
CA ASN A 10 -1.99 -2.41 31.38
C ASN A 10 -3.06 -3.41 30.93
N GLN A 11 -4.25 -2.95 30.51
CA GLN A 11 -5.31 -3.83 29.99
C GLN A 11 -5.02 -4.32 28.55
N TYR A 12 -4.10 -3.65 27.85
CA TYR A 12 -3.83 -3.84 26.42
C TYR A 12 -2.38 -4.28 26.14
N SER A 13 -1.55 -4.43 27.17
CA SER A 13 -0.15 -4.80 27.02
C SER A 13 0.07 -6.31 26.87
N GLY A 14 1.07 -6.71 26.08
CA GLY A 14 1.49 -8.10 25.93
C GLY A 14 0.50 -8.95 25.15
N ALA A 15 0.43 -10.26 25.43
CA ALA A 15 -0.48 -11.21 24.76
C ALA A 15 -1.95 -11.08 25.23
N SER A 16 -2.39 -9.87 25.59
CA SER A 16 -3.78 -9.60 25.97
C SER A 16 -4.74 -9.96 24.83
N SER A 17 -5.96 -10.37 25.19
CA SER A 17 -7.03 -10.60 24.21
C SER A 17 -7.61 -9.30 23.64
N LYS A 18 -7.28 -8.16 24.22
CA LYS A 18 -7.75 -6.83 23.79
C LYS A 18 -6.63 -6.03 23.13
N ASP A 19 -6.94 -5.46 21.98
CA ASP A 19 -6.03 -4.57 21.24
C ASP A 19 -6.34 -3.10 21.56
N LEU A 20 -5.30 -2.28 21.75
CA LEU A 20 -5.40 -0.83 21.78
C LEU A 20 -5.00 -0.27 20.42
N VAL A 21 -5.95 0.33 19.70
CA VAL A 21 -5.71 0.99 18.42
C VAL A 21 -5.79 2.50 18.62
N ILE A 22 -4.71 3.21 18.27
CA ILE A 22 -4.63 4.67 18.34
C ILE A 22 -4.54 5.19 16.91
N SER A 23 -5.57 5.92 16.47
CA SER A 23 -5.56 6.62 15.19
C SER A 23 -5.20 8.08 15.42
N THR A 24 -4.07 8.51 14.88
CA THR A 24 -3.56 9.88 15.01
C THR A 24 -2.57 10.16 13.89
N HIS A 25 -2.33 11.45 13.62
CA HIS A 25 -1.26 11.85 12.70
C HIS A 25 0.11 11.69 13.36
N ALA A 26 1.14 11.41 12.55
CA ALA A 26 2.54 11.57 12.96
C ALA A 26 2.97 13.04 12.86
N CYS A 27 2.48 13.75 11.85
CA CYS A 27 2.78 15.16 11.62
C CYS A 27 1.63 15.92 10.96
N PHE A 28 1.65 17.24 11.09
CA PHE A 28 0.79 18.15 10.35
C PHE A 28 1.64 19.07 9.48
N ARG A 29 1.24 19.25 8.23
CA ARG A 29 1.81 20.29 7.36
C ARG A 29 0.93 21.54 7.41
N TRP A 30 1.39 22.58 8.08
CA TRP A 30 0.66 23.85 8.21
C TRP A 30 1.46 25.03 7.70
N LYS A 31 0.93 25.76 6.71
CA LYS A 31 1.62 26.90 6.08
C LYS A 31 3.07 26.56 5.68
N LYS A 32 3.29 25.37 5.12
CA LYS A 32 4.61 24.82 4.72
C LYS A 32 5.57 24.51 5.88
N HIS A 33 5.09 24.53 7.11
CA HIS A 33 5.84 24.06 8.27
C HIS A 33 5.34 22.70 8.72
N LEU A 34 6.28 21.83 9.07
CA LEU A 34 5.99 20.56 9.70
C LEU A 34 5.81 20.77 11.21
N ILE A 35 4.70 20.28 11.75
CA ILE A 35 4.36 20.33 13.17
C ILE A 35 4.22 18.89 13.66
N PRO A 36 4.93 18.48 14.72
CA PRO A 36 4.75 17.14 15.29
C PRO A 36 3.34 17.01 15.87
N ALA A 37 2.66 15.91 15.51
CA ALA A 37 1.31 15.64 15.97
C ALA A 37 1.28 14.79 17.27
N PHE A 38 2.42 14.22 17.66
CA PHE A 38 2.59 13.42 18.87
C PHE A 38 3.87 13.84 19.62
N ASN A 39 3.97 13.42 20.88
CA ASN A 39 5.14 13.63 21.72
C ASN A 39 5.77 12.27 22.10
N PHE A 40 7.10 12.18 21.99
CA PHE A 40 7.89 11.01 22.39
C PHE A 40 7.64 10.55 23.83
N TYR A 41 7.28 11.45 24.74
CA TYR A 41 6.88 11.07 26.09
C TYR A 41 5.77 10.02 26.04
N TYR A 42 4.65 10.29 25.37
CA TYR A 42 3.54 9.36 25.29
C TYR A 42 3.91 8.09 24.50
N LEU A 43 4.62 8.24 23.39
CA LEU A 43 5.01 7.11 22.55
C LEU A 43 5.90 6.10 23.29
N ASN A 44 6.83 6.59 24.12
CA ASN A 44 7.73 5.75 24.91
C ASN A 44 7.02 5.07 26.09
N HIS A 45 5.89 5.62 26.56
CA HIS A 45 5.07 4.96 27.58
C HIS A 45 4.10 3.95 26.96
N ILE A 46 3.46 4.29 25.84
CA ILE A 46 2.53 3.42 25.12
C ILE A 46 3.26 2.20 24.55
N ARG A 47 4.48 2.40 24.02
CA ARG A 47 5.30 1.38 23.36
C ARG A 47 4.52 0.54 22.34
N PRO A 48 4.00 1.15 21.25
CA PRO A 48 3.23 0.43 20.25
C PRO A 48 3.96 -0.83 19.75
N ASP A 49 3.23 -1.92 19.57
CA ASP A 49 3.79 -3.15 19.01
C ASP A 49 3.82 -3.14 17.48
N LEU A 50 3.09 -2.22 16.86
CA LEU A 50 2.87 -2.15 15.42
C LEU A 50 2.60 -0.70 15.01
N TYR A 51 3.21 -0.28 13.90
CA TYR A 51 2.99 1.02 13.28
C TYR A 51 2.40 0.83 11.89
N ILE A 52 1.44 1.68 11.52
CA ILE A 52 0.73 1.56 10.24
C ILE A 52 0.41 2.95 9.71
N THR A 53 0.71 3.16 8.43
CA THR A 53 0.20 4.30 7.68
C THR A 53 -0.87 3.82 6.70
N VAL A 54 -2.07 4.39 6.79
CA VAL A 54 -3.15 4.13 5.84
C VAL A 54 -3.05 5.14 4.70
N LEU A 55 -2.86 4.64 3.48
CA LEU A 55 -2.67 5.43 2.27
C LEU A 55 -3.96 5.50 1.44
N GLU A 56 -4.12 6.57 0.70
CA GLU A 56 -5.22 6.80 -0.24
C GLU A 56 -4.72 7.71 -1.36
N ASN A 57 -5.41 7.69 -2.50
CA ASN A 57 -5.20 8.57 -3.63
C ASN A 57 -5.13 10.06 -3.19
N ALA A 58 -4.08 10.77 -3.60
CA ALA A 58 -3.83 12.15 -3.19
C ALA A 58 -4.97 13.09 -3.61
N GLN A 59 -5.56 12.88 -4.79
CA GLN A 59 -6.70 13.64 -5.27
C GLN A 59 -7.95 13.44 -4.40
N THR A 60 -8.18 12.22 -3.90
CA THR A 60 -9.28 11.90 -2.99
C THR A 60 -9.06 12.54 -1.61
N ILE A 61 -7.82 12.49 -1.11
CA ILE A 61 -7.43 13.19 0.13
C ILE A 61 -7.67 14.70 -0.03
N LYS A 62 -7.21 15.30 -1.12
CA LYS A 62 -7.41 16.73 -1.41
C LYS A 62 -8.91 17.07 -1.43
N ALA A 63 -9.71 16.32 -2.19
CA ALA A 63 -11.15 16.54 -2.27
C ALA A 63 -11.83 16.49 -0.90
N ARG A 64 -11.44 15.55 -0.02
CA ARG A 64 -11.93 15.49 1.36
C ARG A 64 -11.50 16.70 2.20
N LEU A 65 -10.25 17.14 2.08
CA LEU A 65 -9.72 18.29 2.80
C LEU A 65 -10.37 19.62 2.35
N GLU A 66 -10.72 19.75 1.07
CA GLU A 66 -11.41 20.91 0.50
C GLU A 66 -12.82 21.13 1.07
N GLN A 67 -13.45 20.09 1.61
CA GLN A 67 -14.76 20.19 2.26
C GLN A 67 -14.68 20.75 3.69
N GLY A 68 -13.47 20.90 4.25
CA GLY A 68 -13.26 21.26 5.65
C GLY A 68 -12.46 22.54 5.86
N LYS A 69 -11.73 22.57 6.98
CA LYS A 69 -10.88 23.73 7.39
C LYS A 69 -9.69 23.98 6.45
N TRP A 70 -9.41 23.05 5.54
CA TRP A 70 -8.30 23.08 4.61
C TRP A 70 -8.70 23.63 3.23
N ARG A 71 -9.96 24.03 3.03
CA ARG A 71 -10.47 24.58 1.78
C ARG A 71 -9.58 25.69 1.22
N GLY A 72 -9.11 25.49 -0.01
CA GLY A 72 -8.26 26.42 -0.77
C GLY A 72 -6.87 26.64 -0.16
N ARG A 73 -6.37 25.74 0.69
CA ARG A 73 -5.08 25.92 1.40
C ARG A 73 -3.96 25.01 0.92
N LEU A 74 -4.30 23.89 0.28
CA LEU A 74 -3.33 22.87 -0.09
C LEU A 74 -3.43 22.59 -1.59
N THR A 75 -2.30 22.61 -2.27
CA THR A 75 -2.17 22.05 -3.61
C THR A 75 -2.10 20.52 -3.54
N LEU A 76 -2.26 19.84 -4.68
CA LEU A 76 -2.09 18.39 -4.79
C LEU A 76 -0.67 17.99 -4.42
N LYS A 77 0.32 18.80 -4.83
CA LYS A 77 1.72 18.64 -4.42
C LYS A 77 1.91 18.78 -2.91
N ASP A 78 1.23 19.71 -2.25
CA ASP A 78 1.28 19.80 -0.77
C ASP A 78 0.72 18.55 -0.10
N VAL A 79 -0.35 17.96 -0.66
CA VAL A 79 -0.94 16.71 -0.15
C VAL A 79 0.00 15.53 -0.35
N LEU A 80 0.63 15.41 -1.53
CA LEU A 80 1.63 14.39 -1.83
C LEU A 80 2.83 14.48 -0.88
N VAL A 81 3.36 15.67 -0.66
CA VAL A 81 4.46 15.91 0.27
C VAL A 81 4.06 15.56 1.70
N TRP A 82 2.87 15.98 2.15
CA TRP A 82 2.43 15.68 3.51
C TRP A 82 2.20 14.17 3.72
N ARG A 83 1.67 13.46 2.72
CA ARG A 83 1.52 11.99 2.77
C ARG A 83 2.86 11.28 2.89
N ASP A 84 3.87 11.74 2.16
CA ASP A 84 5.23 11.21 2.24
C ASP A 84 5.85 11.49 3.62
N GLU A 85 5.75 12.74 4.12
CA GLU A 85 6.20 13.14 5.47
C GLU A 85 5.56 12.27 6.56
N GLU A 86 4.25 12.04 6.48
CA GLU A 86 3.49 11.19 7.41
C GLU A 86 4.00 9.74 7.41
N THR A 87 4.21 9.18 6.23
CA THR A 87 4.69 7.80 6.04
C THR A 87 6.12 7.65 6.56
N PHE A 88 7.01 8.55 6.14
CA PHE A 88 8.42 8.55 6.51
C PHE A 88 8.61 8.70 8.03
N ILE A 89 7.94 9.66 8.66
CA ILE A 89 8.06 9.87 10.12
C ILE A 89 7.55 8.65 10.88
N THR A 90 6.42 8.08 10.46
CA THR A 90 5.86 6.88 11.09
C THR A 90 6.83 5.70 10.98
N GLN A 91 7.44 5.51 9.80
CA GLN A 91 8.45 4.47 9.59
C GLN A 91 9.69 4.69 10.47
N MET A 92 10.19 5.93 10.56
CA MET A 92 11.33 6.27 11.41
C MET A 92 11.08 5.98 12.90
N LEU A 93 9.86 6.24 13.40
CA LEU A 93 9.48 5.91 14.77
C LEU A 93 9.44 4.40 15.00
N ALA A 94 8.88 3.66 14.05
CA ALA A 94 8.84 2.20 14.10
C ALA A 94 10.26 1.62 14.14
N GLN A 95 11.15 2.10 13.26
CA GLN A 95 12.56 1.69 13.23
C GLN A 95 13.29 2.03 14.54
N TYR A 96 13.10 3.25 15.05
CA TYR A 96 13.69 3.68 16.33
C TYR A 96 13.28 2.77 17.49
N GLN A 97 12.00 2.36 17.54
CA GLN A 97 11.50 1.42 18.55
C GLN A 97 11.73 -0.05 18.21
N ARG A 98 12.31 -0.36 17.04
CA ARG A 98 12.50 -1.70 16.50
C ARG A 98 11.19 -2.49 16.41
N LYS A 99 10.18 -1.83 15.86
CA LYS A 99 8.82 -2.36 15.69
C LYS A 99 8.47 -2.48 14.21
N PRO A 100 7.60 -3.44 13.84
CA PRO A 100 7.11 -3.58 12.49
C PRO A 100 6.34 -2.33 12.04
N PHE A 101 6.48 -2.01 10.76
CA PHE A 101 5.80 -0.92 10.07
C PHE A 101 5.15 -1.44 8.80
N TYR A 102 3.93 -0.97 8.52
CA TYR A 102 3.20 -1.31 7.31
C TYR A 102 2.57 -0.09 6.67
N ILE A 103 2.52 -0.10 5.34
CA ILE A 103 1.59 0.72 4.57
C ILE A 103 0.41 -0.14 4.10
N ILE A 104 -0.80 0.41 4.20
CA ILE A 104 -2.03 -0.27 3.78
C ILE A 104 -2.90 0.73 3.01
N SER A 105 -3.44 0.33 1.86
CA SER A 105 -4.42 1.16 1.16
C SER A 105 -5.74 1.21 1.93
N ARG A 106 -6.36 2.39 2.00
CA ARG A 106 -7.72 2.58 2.53
C ARG A 106 -8.77 1.76 1.76
N ASN A 107 -8.50 1.44 0.50
CA ASN A 107 -9.39 0.65 -0.36
C ASN A 107 -9.30 -0.87 -0.08
N GLU A 108 -8.34 -1.31 0.75
CA GLU A 108 -8.29 -2.70 1.20
C GLU A 108 -9.35 -2.97 2.28
N PRO A 109 -9.90 -4.21 2.34
CA PRO A 109 -10.90 -4.53 3.35
C PRO A 109 -10.27 -4.51 4.75
N PRO A 110 -11.01 -4.11 5.80
CA PRO A 110 -10.51 -4.10 7.18
C PRO A 110 -9.97 -5.45 7.67
N SER A 111 -10.43 -6.55 7.06
CA SER A 111 -9.95 -7.90 7.33
C SER A 111 -8.46 -8.08 7.04
N LEU A 112 -7.88 -7.34 6.08
CA LEU A 112 -6.46 -7.39 5.78
C LEU A 112 -5.63 -6.91 6.98
N LEU A 113 -5.98 -5.76 7.55
CA LEU A 113 -5.32 -5.23 8.75
C LEU A 113 -5.49 -6.19 9.94
N LEU A 114 -6.71 -6.71 10.13
CA LEU A 114 -7.00 -7.65 11.21
C LEU A 114 -6.13 -8.92 11.09
N LYS A 115 -5.92 -9.41 9.87
CA LYS A 115 -5.08 -10.57 9.57
C LYS A 115 -3.60 -10.30 9.84
N ILE A 116 -3.08 -9.13 9.46
CA ILE A 116 -1.71 -8.71 9.82
C ILE A 116 -1.53 -8.74 11.34
N ILE A 117 -2.45 -8.14 12.09
CA ILE A 117 -2.37 -8.10 13.56
C ILE A 117 -2.43 -9.52 14.15
N ARG A 118 -3.44 -10.32 13.78
CA ARG A 118 -3.74 -11.59 14.45
C ARG A 118 -2.89 -12.76 14.00
N ASP A 119 -2.58 -12.82 12.71
CA ASP A 119 -1.97 -14.00 12.09
C ASP A 119 -0.49 -13.77 11.73
N VAL A 120 -0.02 -12.51 11.72
CA VAL A 120 1.40 -12.19 11.48
C VAL A 120 2.07 -11.70 12.77
N GLU A 121 1.63 -10.57 13.32
CA GLU A 121 2.38 -9.87 14.37
C GLU A 121 2.17 -10.42 15.77
N LYS A 122 0.95 -10.83 16.15
CA LYS A 122 0.71 -11.46 17.45
C LYS A 122 1.47 -12.77 17.66
N PRO A 123 1.51 -13.72 16.70
CA PRO A 123 2.33 -14.92 16.82
C PRO A 123 3.82 -14.58 16.99
N LYS A 124 4.35 -13.65 16.18
CA LYS A 124 5.74 -13.18 16.29
C LYS A 124 6.04 -12.58 17.66
N LEU A 125 5.14 -11.75 18.20
CA LEU A 125 5.27 -11.17 19.54
C LEU A 125 5.30 -12.25 20.64
N ALA A 126 4.59 -13.36 20.44
CA ALA A 126 4.60 -14.53 21.32
C ALA A 126 5.78 -15.49 21.08
N GLY A 127 6.73 -15.16 20.19
CA GLY A 127 7.87 -16.00 19.84
C GLY A 127 7.53 -17.20 18.96
N GLN A 128 6.38 -17.16 18.28
CA GLN A 128 5.90 -18.20 17.37
C GLN A 128 6.07 -17.77 15.90
N PRO A 129 6.17 -18.73 14.96
CA PRO A 129 6.13 -18.41 13.54
C PRO A 129 4.78 -17.76 13.18
N PRO A 130 4.74 -16.88 12.16
CA PRO A 130 3.48 -16.31 11.67
C PRO A 130 2.58 -17.42 11.10
N LYS A 131 1.28 -17.27 11.27
CA LYS A 131 0.24 -18.17 10.71
C LYS A 131 -0.12 -17.81 9.28
N ALA A 132 0.20 -16.60 8.85
CA ALA A 132 -0.02 -16.12 7.49
C ALA A 132 1.28 -15.51 6.96
N LEU A 133 1.60 -15.85 5.71
CA LEU A 133 2.64 -15.16 4.95
C LEU A 133 2.03 -14.01 4.15
N ARG A 134 2.86 -13.01 3.85
CA ARG A 134 2.51 -11.82 3.09
C ARG A 134 3.08 -11.90 1.70
N ALA A 135 2.28 -11.61 0.68
CA ALA A 135 2.74 -11.59 -0.69
C ALA A 135 2.32 -10.29 -1.40
N TYR A 136 3.24 -9.75 -2.19
CA TYR A 136 2.95 -8.72 -3.18
C TYR A 136 2.48 -9.38 -4.48
N LEU A 137 1.31 -8.99 -4.98
CA LEU A 137 0.74 -9.51 -6.22
C LEU A 137 1.17 -8.62 -7.40
N SER A 138 2.15 -9.07 -8.17
CA SER A 138 2.69 -8.41 -9.36
C SER A 138 1.93 -8.85 -10.61
N TYR A 139 1.57 -7.90 -11.48
CA TYR A 139 0.94 -8.15 -12.79
C TYR A 139 1.02 -6.90 -13.69
N PRO A 140 0.87 -7.04 -15.03
CA PRO A 140 1.23 -5.98 -15.97
C PRO A 140 0.13 -4.96 -16.17
N ILE A 141 -0.16 -4.15 -15.14
CA ILE A 141 -1.28 -3.18 -15.09
C ILE A 141 -1.44 -2.42 -16.41
N THR A 142 -0.39 -1.73 -16.88
CA THR A 142 -0.44 -0.87 -18.08
C THR A 142 -0.82 -1.60 -19.36
N HIS A 143 -0.54 -2.89 -19.47
CA HIS A 143 -0.83 -3.69 -20.67
C HIS A 143 -2.22 -4.32 -20.65
N VAL A 144 -2.87 -4.35 -19.49
CA VAL A 144 -4.19 -4.99 -19.30
C VAL A 144 -5.27 -3.96 -19.00
N ILE A 145 -4.95 -2.66 -19.03
CA ILE A 145 -5.93 -1.57 -18.99
C ILE A 145 -6.99 -1.82 -20.07
N GLY A 146 -8.27 -1.79 -19.68
CA GLY A 146 -9.38 -2.03 -20.59
C GLY A 146 -9.62 -3.52 -20.93
N ASN A 147 -9.02 -4.46 -20.18
CA ASN A 147 -9.31 -5.89 -20.27
C ASN A 147 -10.04 -6.40 -19.01
N PRO A 148 -11.39 -6.36 -18.97
CA PRO A 148 -12.16 -6.81 -17.80
C PRO A 148 -11.92 -8.28 -17.45
N GLU A 149 -11.80 -9.16 -18.45
CA GLU A 149 -11.58 -10.59 -18.25
C GLU A 149 -10.27 -10.87 -17.49
N PHE A 150 -9.21 -10.11 -17.80
CA PHE A 150 -7.95 -10.20 -17.07
C PHE A 150 -8.14 -9.85 -15.59
N PHE A 151 -8.84 -8.75 -15.30
CA PHE A 151 -9.06 -8.30 -13.93
C PHE A 151 -9.95 -9.25 -13.13
N GLU A 152 -10.95 -9.85 -13.76
CA GLU A 152 -11.80 -10.89 -13.18
C GLU A 152 -10.98 -12.14 -12.82
N GLU A 153 -10.12 -12.62 -13.71
CA GLU A 153 -9.25 -13.77 -13.43
C GLU A 153 -8.20 -13.43 -12.35
N LYS A 154 -7.55 -12.26 -12.43
CA LYS A 154 -6.65 -11.77 -11.38
C LYS A 154 -7.35 -11.72 -10.03
N GLU A 155 -8.61 -11.31 -10.00
CA GLU A 155 -9.39 -11.29 -8.77
C GLU A 155 -9.64 -12.70 -8.23
N ARG A 156 -9.99 -13.65 -9.11
CA ARG A 156 -10.10 -15.07 -8.73
C ARG A 156 -8.80 -15.61 -8.14
N VAL A 157 -7.65 -15.33 -8.76
CA VAL A 157 -6.32 -15.69 -8.24
C VAL A 157 -6.08 -15.06 -6.86
N LYS A 158 -6.31 -13.75 -6.71
CA LYS A 158 -6.14 -13.06 -5.42
C LYS A 158 -7.03 -13.67 -4.33
N GLN A 159 -8.29 -13.98 -4.64
CA GLN A 159 -9.21 -14.58 -3.69
C GLN A 159 -8.79 -16.00 -3.31
N ALA A 160 -8.34 -16.83 -4.26
CA ALA A 160 -7.81 -18.16 -3.97
C ALA A 160 -6.61 -18.11 -3.02
N LEU A 161 -5.66 -17.20 -3.26
CA LEU A 161 -4.50 -16.97 -2.39
C LEU A 161 -4.91 -16.47 -0.99
N ARG A 162 -5.88 -15.56 -0.90
CA ARG A 162 -6.42 -15.08 0.39
C ARG A 162 -7.12 -16.19 1.17
N GLN A 163 -7.91 -17.04 0.50
CA GLN A 163 -8.58 -18.21 1.07
C GLN A 163 -7.60 -19.26 1.59
N HIS A 164 -6.48 -19.45 0.88
CA HIS A 164 -5.41 -20.35 1.33
C HIS A 164 -4.75 -19.89 2.64
N GLY A 165 -4.79 -18.59 2.96
CA GLY A 165 -4.25 -18.09 4.22
C GLY A 165 -3.28 -16.91 4.05
N LEU A 166 -2.96 -16.50 2.83
CA LEU A 166 -2.04 -15.39 2.60
C LEU A 166 -2.66 -14.02 2.90
N VAL A 167 -1.81 -13.05 3.23
CA VAL A 167 -2.09 -11.62 3.18
C VAL A 167 -1.58 -11.14 1.81
N ILE A 168 -2.49 -10.65 0.95
CA ILE A 168 -2.13 -10.20 -0.40
C ILE A 168 -2.22 -8.68 -0.48
N TYR A 169 -1.10 -8.04 -0.79
CA TYR A 169 -1.02 -6.63 -1.17
C TYR A 169 -1.16 -6.50 -2.69
N ASP A 170 -2.15 -5.73 -3.12
CA ASP A 170 -2.49 -5.51 -4.52
C ASP A 170 -2.21 -4.04 -4.92
N PRO A 171 -1.24 -3.77 -5.81
CA PRO A 171 -0.82 -2.40 -6.15
C PRO A 171 -1.93 -1.54 -6.75
N ILE A 172 -2.91 -2.14 -7.45
CA ILE A 172 -4.02 -1.37 -8.06
C ILE A 172 -5.00 -0.81 -7.04
N THR A 173 -4.87 -1.14 -5.75
CA THR A 173 -5.74 -0.56 -4.72
C THR A 173 -5.54 0.95 -4.53
N ILE A 174 -4.52 1.54 -5.18
CA ILE A 174 -4.25 2.98 -5.22
C ILE A 174 -4.02 3.41 -6.69
N GLU A 175 -5.08 3.90 -7.33
CA GLU A 175 -5.15 4.26 -8.76
C GLU A 175 -4.88 5.75 -8.97
N GLU A 176 -3.64 6.19 -8.73
CA GLU A 176 -3.30 7.62 -8.83
C GLU A 176 -2.96 8.08 -10.24
N ALA A 177 -2.46 7.20 -11.11
CA ALA A 177 -2.14 7.57 -12.49
C ALA A 177 -3.37 8.05 -13.28
N ASP A 178 -4.56 7.58 -12.92
CA ASP A 178 -5.83 7.95 -13.57
C ASP A 178 -6.11 9.44 -13.51
N VAL A 179 -5.71 10.12 -12.43
CA VAL A 179 -5.94 11.57 -12.31
C VAL A 179 -5.12 12.35 -13.33
N ILE A 180 -3.94 11.85 -13.69
CA ILE A 180 -3.07 12.46 -14.70
C ILE A 180 -3.72 12.30 -16.08
N MET A 181 -4.18 11.09 -16.42
CA MET A 181 -4.88 10.83 -17.69
C MET A 181 -6.13 11.72 -17.83
N LEU A 182 -6.94 11.85 -16.76
CA LEU A 182 -8.10 12.73 -16.75
C LEU A 182 -7.72 14.20 -16.95
N ALA A 183 -6.62 14.66 -16.36
CA ALA A 183 -6.13 16.03 -16.53
C ALA A 183 -5.61 16.29 -17.95
N GLU A 184 -4.89 15.36 -18.55
CA GLU A 184 -4.42 15.44 -19.95
C GLU A 184 -5.61 15.50 -20.92
N GLU A 185 -6.61 14.63 -20.73
CA GLU A 185 -7.83 14.65 -21.53
C GLU A 185 -8.56 16.00 -21.39
N ALA A 186 -8.75 16.48 -20.16
CA ALA A 186 -9.38 17.77 -19.90
C ALA A 186 -8.62 18.94 -20.56
N LYS A 187 -7.28 18.94 -20.50
CA LYS A 187 -6.42 19.94 -21.17
C LYS A 187 -6.63 19.91 -22.68
N SER A 188 -6.69 18.72 -23.28
CA SER A 188 -6.92 18.57 -24.72
C SER A 188 -8.28 19.11 -25.17
N GLN A 189 -9.28 19.06 -24.29
CA GLN A 189 -10.62 19.60 -24.49
C GLN A 189 -10.75 21.09 -24.13
N GLY A 190 -9.66 21.77 -23.73
CA GLY A 190 -9.67 23.18 -23.31
C GLY A 190 -10.29 23.43 -21.93
N LYS A 191 -10.56 22.38 -21.15
CA LYS A 191 -11.07 22.50 -19.78
C LYS A 191 -9.96 22.91 -18.83
N GLN A 192 -10.31 23.68 -17.80
CA GLN A 192 -9.37 24.18 -16.79
C GLN A 192 -9.38 23.36 -15.50
N THR A 193 -10.41 22.53 -15.32
CA THR A 193 -10.62 21.72 -14.11
C THR A 193 -11.03 20.30 -14.48
N ILE A 194 -10.73 19.38 -13.56
CA ILE A 194 -11.28 18.01 -13.53
C ILE A 194 -12.13 17.84 -12.28
N THR A 195 -13.15 16.99 -12.36
CA THR A 195 -13.98 16.62 -11.22
C THR A 195 -13.46 15.32 -10.61
N VAL A 196 -13.15 15.35 -9.31
CA VAL A 196 -12.73 14.18 -8.55
C VAL A 196 -13.76 13.89 -7.46
N GLU A 197 -14.11 12.61 -7.32
CA GLU A 197 -15.02 12.14 -6.28
C GLU A 197 -14.26 11.76 -5.00
N ALA A 198 -14.81 12.12 -3.85
CA ALA A 198 -14.35 11.65 -2.55
C ALA A 198 -15.52 11.44 -1.59
N ASP A 199 -15.27 10.72 -0.50
CA ASP A 199 -16.19 10.57 0.62
C ASP A 199 -16.68 11.95 1.09
N GLY A 200 -17.88 12.35 0.68
CA GLY A 200 -18.50 13.64 1.03
C GLY A 200 -18.81 14.59 -0.14
N GLY A 201 -18.42 14.27 -1.38
CA GLY A 201 -18.87 15.00 -2.57
C GLY A 201 -17.86 15.07 -3.72
N GLN A 202 -18.25 15.78 -4.77
CA GLN A 202 -17.41 16.09 -5.93
C GLN A 202 -16.66 17.41 -5.71
N VAL A 203 -15.36 17.42 -6.03
CA VAL A 203 -14.52 18.62 -5.94
C VAL A 203 -13.82 18.83 -7.28
N GLU A 204 -13.81 20.09 -7.73
CA GLU A 204 -13.03 20.51 -8.89
C GLU A 204 -11.57 20.74 -8.49
N ILE A 205 -10.65 20.13 -9.24
CA ILE A 205 -9.21 20.34 -9.11
C ILE A 205 -8.71 20.98 -10.40
N ASN A 206 -7.78 21.95 -10.28
CA ASN A 206 -7.20 22.61 -11.44
C ASN A 206 -6.35 21.62 -12.25
N VAL A 207 -6.52 21.62 -13.57
CA VAL A 207 -5.77 20.76 -14.49
C VAL A 207 -4.26 21.00 -14.39
N GLU A 208 -3.83 22.25 -14.36
CA GLU A 208 -2.40 22.60 -14.30
C GLU A 208 -1.78 22.15 -12.97
N GLU A 209 -2.53 22.26 -11.86
CA GLU A 209 -2.10 21.75 -10.55
C GLU A 209 -1.84 20.24 -10.56
N VAL A 210 -2.65 19.47 -11.28
CA VAL A 210 -2.46 18.01 -11.43
C VAL A 210 -1.23 17.71 -12.27
N LEU A 211 -1.08 18.41 -13.40
CA LEU A 211 0.04 18.21 -14.32
C LEU A 211 1.38 18.64 -13.70
N GLU A 212 1.41 19.71 -12.90
CA GLU A 212 2.59 20.12 -12.12
C GLU A 212 3.02 19.07 -11.07
N ALA A 213 2.09 18.22 -10.62
CA ALA A 213 2.33 17.15 -9.67
C ALA A 213 2.54 15.77 -10.33
N ALA A 214 2.46 15.66 -11.66
CA ALA A 214 2.46 14.38 -12.37
C ALA A 214 3.73 13.55 -12.10
N ASP A 215 4.91 14.17 -12.16
CA ASP A 215 6.17 13.49 -11.89
C ASP A 215 6.24 13.02 -10.42
N ASP A 216 5.80 13.85 -9.46
CA ASP A 216 5.76 13.48 -8.04
C ASP A 216 4.81 12.28 -7.80
N ILE A 217 3.69 12.22 -8.54
CA ILE A 217 2.75 11.09 -8.48
C ILE A 217 3.41 9.82 -8.99
N TYR A 218 4.06 9.87 -10.16
CA TYR A 218 4.74 8.70 -10.73
C TYR A 218 5.86 8.19 -9.81
N ASP A 219 6.68 9.10 -9.26
CA ASP A 219 7.75 8.75 -8.32
C ASP A 219 7.19 8.09 -7.05
N GLN A 220 6.08 8.62 -6.49
CA GLN A 220 5.44 8.03 -5.32
C GLN A 220 4.77 6.68 -5.60
N ILE A 221 4.25 6.44 -6.80
CA ILE A 221 3.72 5.13 -7.20
C ILE A 221 4.84 4.08 -7.11
N VAL A 222 5.99 4.36 -7.72
CA VAL A 222 7.14 3.44 -7.73
C VAL A 222 7.68 3.22 -6.31
N ALA A 223 7.88 4.30 -5.54
CA ALA A 223 8.37 4.20 -4.17
C ALA A 223 7.43 3.36 -3.29
N ARG A 224 6.12 3.55 -3.43
CA ARG A 224 5.11 2.78 -2.71
C ARG A 224 5.14 1.30 -3.08
N ASP A 225 5.26 0.95 -4.35
CA ASP A 225 5.32 -0.44 -4.78
C ASP A 225 6.53 -1.17 -4.18
N TYR A 226 7.69 -0.51 -4.12
CA TYR A 226 8.84 -1.05 -3.40
C TYR A 226 8.57 -1.23 -1.90
N MET A 227 7.89 -0.29 -1.25
CA MET A 227 7.49 -0.46 0.16
C MET A 227 6.55 -1.65 0.37
N LEU A 228 5.60 -1.89 -0.56
CA LEU A 228 4.70 -3.04 -0.53
C LEU A 228 5.47 -4.36 -0.73
N ILE A 229 6.46 -4.37 -1.62
CA ILE A 229 7.35 -5.51 -1.80
C ILE A 229 8.18 -5.74 -0.54
N ASP A 230 8.81 -4.70 0.02
CA ASP A 230 9.67 -4.78 1.20
C ASP A 230 8.95 -5.37 2.41
N GLN A 231 7.69 -4.99 2.66
CA GLN A 231 6.89 -5.52 3.76
C GLN A 231 6.35 -6.95 3.53
N SER A 232 6.47 -7.47 2.30
CA SER A 232 6.03 -8.83 1.90
C SER A 232 7.10 -9.88 2.19
N ASP A 233 6.67 -11.12 2.47
CA ASP A 233 7.56 -12.27 2.60
C ASP A 233 7.97 -12.82 1.22
N MET A 234 7.10 -12.67 0.21
CA MET A 234 7.33 -13.14 -1.16
C MET A 234 6.67 -12.23 -2.20
N ILE A 235 7.02 -12.45 -3.47
CA ILE A 235 6.32 -11.88 -4.63
C ILE A 235 5.61 -13.01 -5.36
N ILE A 236 4.34 -12.79 -5.70
CA ILE A 236 3.56 -13.66 -6.57
C ILE A 236 3.28 -12.88 -7.86
N VAL A 237 3.84 -13.36 -8.97
CA VAL A 237 3.73 -12.72 -10.28
C VAL A 237 2.64 -13.42 -11.07
N TYR A 238 1.48 -12.78 -11.22
CA TYR A 238 0.41 -13.25 -12.09
C TYR A 238 0.57 -12.66 -13.48
N TYR A 239 1.08 -13.46 -14.43
CA TYR A 239 1.50 -12.96 -15.73
C TYR A 239 1.06 -13.84 -16.91
N PRO A 240 -0.25 -14.03 -17.11
CA PRO A 240 -0.79 -14.87 -18.19
C PRO A 240 -0.71 -14.24 -19.58
N THR A 241 0.24 -13.34 -19.83
CA THR A 241 0.45 -12.67 -21.13
C THR A 241 1.85 -12.93 -21.67
N THR A 242 2.01 -12.80 -22.98
CA THR A 242 3.31 -12.89 -23.66
C THR A 242 3.96 -11.52 -23.88
N VAL A 243 3.24 -10.43 -23.61
CA VAL A 243 3.72 -9.06 -23.78
C VAL A 243 4.59 -8.68 -22.60
N VAL A 244 5.83 -8.26 -22.88
CA VAL A 244 6.82 -7.86 -21.86
C VAL A 244 6.39 -6.58 -21.14
N SER A 245 6.37 -6.63 -19.81
CA SER A 245 6.06 -5.51 -18.92
C SER A 245 7.32 -5.11 -18.14
N PRO A 246 7.91 -3.93 -18.43
CA PRO A 246 9.08 -3.45 -17.70
C PRO A 246 8.86 -3.36 -16.19
N GLY A 247 7.65 -2.97 -15.75
CA GLY A 247 7.30 -2.91 -14.32
C GLY A 247 7.40 -4.27 -13.64
N VAL A 248 6.73 -5.29 -14.20
CA VAL A 248 6.75 -6.66 -13.65
C VAL A 248 8.16 -7.23 -13.63
N LEU A 249 8.95 -7.03 -14.69
CA LEU A 249 10.35 -7.49 -14.71
C LEU A 249 11.20 -6.79 -13.65
N ASN A 250 10.98 -5.50 -13.44
CA ASN A 250 11.67 -4.75 -12.40
C ASN A 250 11.28 -5.25 -11.00
N GLU A 251 10.00 -5.52 -10.75
CA GLU A 251 9.51 -6.09 -9.49
C GLU A 251 10.09 -7.48 -9.22
N ILE A 252 10.18 -8.34 -10.24
CA ILE A 252 10.86 -9.65 -10.17
C ILE A 252 12.33 -9.47 -9.76
N ASN A 253 13.07 -8.61 -10.45
CA ASN A 253 14.49 -8.38 -10.18
C ASN A 253 14.69 -7.77 -8.78
N TYR A 254 13.84 -6.82 -8.40
CA TYR A 254 13.87 -6.20 -7.09
C TYR A 254 13.64 -7.25 -5.99
N GLY A 255 12.59 -8.07 -6.09
CA GLY A 255 12.33 -9.15 -5.14
C GLY A 255 13.48 -10.13 -5.00
N PHE A 256 13.99 -10.61 -6.12
CA PHE A 256 15.12 -11.55 -6.16
C PHE A 256 16.38 -10.97 -5.50
N THR A 257 16.73 -9.71 -5.81
CA THR A 257 17.91 -9.03 -5.26
C THR A 257 17.76 -8.64 -3.78
N HIS A 258 16.54 -8.63 -3.25
CA HIS A 258 16.22 -8.34 -1.85
C HIS A 258 15.88 -9.60 -1.04
N ASN A 259 16.36 -10.78 -1.47
CA ASN A 259 16.20 -12.08 -0.80
C ASN A 259 14.74 -12.45 -0.53
N LYS A 260 13.83 -12.12 -1.46
CA LYS A 260 12.44 -12.57 -1.41
C LYS A 260 12.26 -13.75 -2.35
N ASP A 261 11.39 -14.67 -1.98
CA ASP A 261 10.92 -15.68 -2.92
C ASP A 261 10.09 -15.04 -4.01
N VAL A 262 10.34 -15.42 -5.25
CA VAL A 262 9.60 -14.93 -6.42
C VAL A 262 8.92 -16.11 -7.09
N TYR A 263 7.61 -16.22 -6.90
CA TYR A 263 6.78 -17.24 -7.52
C TYR A 263 6.03 -16.66 -8.71
N ALA A 264 6.07 -17.31 -9.87
CA ALA A 264 5.36 -16.84 -11.06
C ALA A 264 4.26 -17.81 -11.48
N ILE A 265 3.06 -17.30 -11.75
CA ILE A 265 1.99 -17.99 -12.47
C ILE A 265 2.09 -17.55 -13.92
N PHE A 266 2.74 -18.38 -14.75
CA PHE A 266 3.08 -18.08 -16.13
C PHE A 266 2.86 -19.33 -17.02
N PRO A 267 1.69 -19.45 -17.68
CA PRO A 267 1.33 -20.64 -18.47
C PRO A 267 2.01 -20.72 -19.84
N HIS A 268 2.92 -19.80 -20.17
CA HIS A 268 3.55 -19.68 -21.49
C HIS A 268 5.00 -20.19 -21.48
N ARG A 269 5.67 -20.10 -22.63
CA ARG A 269 7.08 -20.51 -22.75
C ARG A 269 8.00 -19.64 -21.90
N VAL A 270 8.62 -20.24 -20.89
CA VAL A 270 9.53 -19.57 -19.96
C VAL A 270 10.83 -19.14 -20.64
N SER A 271 11.23 -17.89 -20.45
CA SER A 271 12.52 -17.37 -20.89
C SER A 271 13.64 -17.73 -19.90
N PRO A 272 14.92 -17.81 -20.33
CA PRO A 272 16.04 -18.04 -19.43
C PRO A 272 16.13 -17.01 -18.30
N PHE A 273 15.81 -15.74 -18.59
CA PHE A 273 15.82 -14.66 -17.60
C PHE A 273 14.71 -14.83 -16.56
N LEU A 274 13.48 -15.15 -17.00
CA LEU A 274 12.38 -15.41 -16.07
C LEU A 274 12.76 -16.56 -15.13
N LYS A 275 13.24 -17.68 -15.69
CA LYS A 275 13.70 -18.83 -14.89
C LYS A 275 14.82 -18.49 -13.91
N TYR A 276 15.73 -17.59 -14.27
CA TYR A 276 16.87 -17.22 -13.44
C TYR A 276 16.46 -16.38 -12.22
N TYR A 277 15.48 -15.48 -12.39
CA TYR A 277 15.05 -14.55 -11.34
C TYR A 277 13.81 -14.99 -10.56
N THR A 278 13.21 -16.15 -10.90
CA THR A 278 12.08 -16.74 -10.16
C THR A 278 12.53 -17.95 -9.35
N THR A 279 12.05 -18.07 -8.12
CA THR A 279 12.20 -19.27 -7.28
C THR A 279 11.50 -20.47 -7.91
N CYS A 280 10.24 -20.32 -8.33
CA CYS A 280 9.48 -21.36 -9.01
C CYS A 280 8.44 -20.75 -9.96
N ILE A 281 8.06 -21.51 -10.99
CA ILE A 281 7.09 -21.11 -12.01
C ILE A 281 6.01 -22.18 -12.12
N PHE A 282 4.76 -21.74 -12.07
CA PHE A 282 3.55 -22.54 -12.07
C PHE A 282 2.67 -22.18 -13.27
N LYS A 283 1.83 -23.12 -13.71
CA LYS A 283 0.88 -22.86 -14.81
C LYS A 283 -0.38 -22.14 -14.34
N ASN A 284 -0.80 -22.37 -13.10
CA ASN A 284 -2.03 -21.84 -12.53
C ASN A 284 -1.87 -21.61 -11.02
N VAL A 285 -2.89 -21.03 -10.39
CA VAL A 285 -2.87 -20.70 -8.96
C VAL A 285 -2.97 -21.95 -8.08
N GLU A 286 -3.62 -23.01 -8.57
CA GLU A 286 -3.77 -24.27 -7.85
C GLU A 286 -2.42 -24.97 -7.63
N GLU A 287 -1.56 -25.01 -8.66
CA GLU A 287 -0.20 -25.56 -8.56
C GLU A 287 0.65 -24.77 -7.55
N LEU A 288 0.53 -23.44 -7.54
CA LEU A 288 1.21 -22.58 -6.56
C LEU A 288 0.69 -22.85 -5.14
N ILE A 289 -0.63 -22.93 -4.95
CA ILE A 289 -1.23 -23.20 -3.64
C ILE A 289 -0.81 -24.58 -3.11
N GLU A 290 -0.70 -25.58 -3.98
CA GLU A 290 -0.24 -26.91 -3.55
C GLU A 290 1.22 -26.87 -3.09
N TYR A 291 2.08 -26.16 -3.83
CA TYR A 291 3.48 -25.96 -3.43
C TYR A 291 3.62 -25.24 -2.08
N LEU A 292 2.76 -24.27 -1.78
CA LEU A 292 2.80 -23.53 -0.51
C LEU A 292 2.31 -24.32 0.71
N LYS A 293 1.69 -25.50 0.51
CA LYS A 293 1.29 -26.39 1.60
C LYS A 293 2.41 -27.32 2.07
N GLU A 294 3.39 -27.58 1.20
CA GLU A 294 4.55 -28.45 1.47
C GLU A 294 5.58 -27.76 2.37
#